data_AF-A0A7Y5Q5M6-F1
#
_entry.id   AF-A0A7Y5Q5M6-F1
#
_cell.length_a   1.000
_cell.length_b   1.000
_cell.length_c   1.000
_cell.angle_alpha   90.00
_cell.angle_beta   90.00
_cell.angle_gamma   90.00
#
_symmetry.space_group_name_H-M   'P 1'
#
loop_
_entity.id
_entity.type
_entity.pdbx_description
1 polymer ?
#
loop_
_entity_poly.entity_id
_entity_poly.type
_entity_poly.pdbx_seq_one_letter_code
_entity_poly.pdbx_strand_id
1 'polypeptide(L)'
;MTASPAPAAYPWRGLLLGTLLIPPTTLFGVYAYIVAQATLWTQTSLLRGPVFVLFFLVVANLVLRRVAPRLGLGERDLLVVYAMLAVSTAVGGIGWSQFLVPSLGSPSYYATAENHFADFHDFIPQGWWILDAEVVTSLYRGHSSLYVADHLRAVLRPAATWSFFMMLLAGVALCAAQLLREQWISRERLVFPLTYLPLEMSRGGGSPAWWRNRLLWVGFGLAAFIDCVNGLHFLVPAVPEIVVKPIGPLKIDATWSARPLSALRPFVLSFYPFMIGIGFLLSLDVAFSCWAWYLLLKLVGLVAVNAGWSDGPLQTARFPFIPEQSVGAFIALADAITVLKKKELLKVNPLTDYLAAISIGKVGGQVMV
;
A
#
# COMPACT_ATOMS: atom_id res chain seq x y z
N MET A 1 38.98 26.31 -0.08
CA MET A 1 37.72 26.87 -0.62
C MET A 1 36.96 25.75 -1.31
N THR A 2 36.09 25.05 -0.58
CA THR A 2 35.16 24.07 -1.16
C THR A 2 34.08 24.84 -1.90
N ALA A 3 34.04 24.70 -3.23
CA ALA A 3 33.01 25.34 -4.04
C ALA A 3 31.62 24.99 -3.49
N SER A 4 30.80 26.00 -3.22
CA SER A 4 29.38 25.78 -2.92
C SER A 4 28.76 24.94 -4.04
N PRO A 5 28.03 23.86 -3.73
CA PRO A 5 27.41 23.04 -4.76
C PRO A 5 26.49 23.94 -5.60
N ALA A 6 26.66 23.90 -6.92
CA ALA A 6 25.81 24.65 -7.85
C ALA A 6 24.32 24.39 -7.50
N PRO A 7 23.45 25.41 -7.58
CA PRO A 7 22.05 25.25 -7.24
C PRO A 7 21.46 24.10 -8.04
N ALA A 8 20.94 23.15 -7.27
CA ALA A 8 20.25 21.97 -7.74
C ALA A 8 19.19 22.34 -8.79
N ALA A 9 19.38 21.95 -10.05
CA ALA A 9 18.35 22.13 -11.08
C ALA A 9 17.04 21.45 -10.64
N TYR A 10 15.93 22.17 -10.80
CA TYR A 10 14.59 21.71 -10.46
C TYR A 10 14.18 20.50 -11.33
N PRO A 11 13.67 19.39 -10.75
CA PRO A 11 13.39 18.15 -11.46
C PRO A 11 12.09 18.18 -12.28
N TRP A 12 11.96 19.17 -13.18
CA TRP A 12 10.74 19.37 -13.99
C TRP A 12 10.46 18.20 -14.94
N ARG A 13 11.51 17.51 -15.41
CA ARG A 13 11.38 16.34 -16.28
C ARG A 13 10.74 15.19 -15.51
N GLY A 14 11.18 14.97 -14.28
CA GLY A 14 10.55 14.01 -13.37
C GLY A 14 9.08 14.33 -13.11
N LEU A 15 8.74 15.60 -12.85
CA LEU A 15 7.35 16.01 -12.63
C LEU A 15 6.46 15.77 -13.86
N LEU A 16 6.94 16.14 -15.05
CA LEU A 16 6.21 15.93 -16.29
C LEU A 16 5.99 14.44 -16.55
N LEU A 17 7.04 13.63 -16.44
CA LEU A 17 6.95 12.18 -16.63
C LEU A 17 6.04 11.52 -15.59
N GLY A 18 6.16 11.90 -14.33
CA GLY A 18 5.27 11.39 -13.27
C GLY A 18 3.81 11.70 -13.59
N THR A 19 3.50 12.95 -13.96
CA THR A 19 2.15 13.36 -14.36
C THR A 19 1.60 12.53 -15.53
N LEU A 20 2.42 12.28 -16.55
CA LEU A 20 2.03 11.49 -17.72
C LEU A 20 1.85 10.00 -17.39
N LEU A 21 2.64 9.46 -16.44
CA LEU A 21 2.61 8.05 -16.08
C LEU A 21 1.51 7.71 -15.06
N ILE A 22 1.01 8.66 -14.27
CA ILE A 22 -0.04 8.41 -13.26
C ILE A 22 -1.31 7.80 -13.88
N PRO A 23 -1.96 8.38 -14.91
CA PRO A 23 -3.20 7.81 -15.44
C PRO A 23 -3.08 6.37 -15.96
N PRO A 24 -2.12 6.01 -16.83
CA PRO A 24 -2.02 4.64 -17.34
C PRO A 24 -1.64 3.64 -16.25
N THR A 25 -0.78 4.00 -15.31
CA THR A 25 -0.38 3.10 -14.21
C THR A 25 -1.53 2.85 -13.22
N THR A 26 -2.32 3.87 -12.94
CA THR A 26 -3.51 3.75 -12.09
C THR A 26 -4.59 2.91 -12.78
N LEU A 27 -4.87 3.18 -14.06
CA LEU A 27 -5.80 2.39 -14.86
C LEU A 27 -5.39 0.92 -14.92
N PHE A 28 -4.11 0.66 -15.22
CA PHE A 28 -3.57 -0.70 -15.21
C PHE A 28 -3.74 -1.36 -13.85
N GLY A 29 -3.42 -0.67 -12.75
CA GLY A 29 -3.54 -1.20 -11.40
C GLY A 29 -4.97 -1.57 -11.02
N VAL A 30 -5.95 -0.72 -11.34
CA VAL A 30 -7.38 -0.97 -11.10
C VAL A 30 -7.86 -2.12 -11.97
N TYR A 31 -7.58 -2.10 -13.27
CA TYR A 31 -8.01 -3.14 -14.20
C TYR A 31 -7.43 -4.51 -13.80
N ALA A 32 -6.13 -4.55 -13.51
CA ALA A 32 -5.44 -5.79 -13.20
C ALA A 32 -5.93 -6.47 -11.92
N TYR A 33 -6.40 -5.68 -10.95
CA TYR A 33 -6.96 -6.21 -9.70
C TYR A 33 -8.46 -6.47 -9.78
N ILE A 34 -9.26 -5.47 -10.18
CA ILE A 34 -10.73 -5.55 -10.14
C ILE A 34 -11.28 -6.40 -11.29
N VAL A 35 -10.73 -6.25 -12.50
CA VAL A 35 -11.29 -6.87 -13.71
C VAL A 35 -10.57 -8.17 -14.05
N ALA A 36 -9.24 -8.11 -14.23
CA ALA A 36 -8.46 -9.28 -14.64
C ALA A 36 -8.17 -10.24 -13.47
N GLN A 37 -8.24 -9.75 -12.22
CA GLN A 37 -7.90 -10.49 -11.00
C GLN A 37 -6.55 -11.22 -11.10
N ALA A 38 -5.59 -10.63 -11.81
CA ALA A 38 -4.35 -11.28 -12.22
C ALA A 38 -3.15 -10.85 -11.38
N THR A 39 -3.13 -9.61 -10.87
CA THR A 39 -1.98 -9.11 -10.10
C THR A 39 -2.36 -8.07 -9.05
N LEU A 40 -1.58 -8.08 -7.97
CA LEU A 40 -1.73 -7.21 -6.81
C LEU A 40 -0.81 -5.99 -6.95
N TRP A 41 -1.16 -5.08 -7.85
CA TRP A 41 -0.35 -3.90 -8.19
C TRP A 41 -0.13 -2.95 -7.01
N THR A 42 -1.10 -2.88 -6.09
CA THR A 42 -1.18 -1.84 -5.03
C THR A 42 -1.18 -2.37 -3.59
N GLN A 43 -1.16 -3.70 -3.34
CA GLN A 43 -1.48 -4.28 -2.01
C GLN A 43 -0.30 -4.48 -1.06
N THR A 44 0.94 -4.26 -1.49
CA THR A 44 2.13 -4.54 -0.68
C THR A 44 2.78 -3.25 -0.18
N SER A 45 3.36 -3.29 1.02
CA SER A 45 4.04 -2.13 1.63
C SER A 45 5.12 -1.54 0.73
N LEU A 46 5.88 -2.41 0.03
CA LEU A 46 6.62 -2.00 -1.16
C LEU A 46 5.70 -2.11 -2.36
N LEU A 47 5.24 -0.96 -2.86
CA LEU A 47 4.31 -0.92 -3.99
C LEU A 47 4.99 -1.46 -5.25
N ARG A 48 4.50 -2.60 -5.74
CA ARG A 48 5.11 -3.30 -6.90
C ARG A 48 5.09 -2.44 -8.15
N GLY A 49 3.99 -1.74 -8.39
CA GLY A 49 3.81 -0.92 -9.58
C GLY A 49 4.87 0.17 -9.75
N PRO A 50 5.02 1.10 -8.79
CA PRO A 50 6.04 2.14 -8.82
C PRO A 50 7.47 1.59 -8.97
N VAL A 51 7.80 0.48 -8.31
CA VAL A 51 9.12 -0.17 -8.45
C VAL A 51 9.31 -0.73 -9.85
N PHE A 52 8.30 -1.39 -10.40
CA PHE A 52 8.33 -1.93 -11.77
C PHE A 52 8.51 -0.81 -12.80
N VAL A 53 7.72 0.26 -12.70
CA VAL A 53 7.82 1.41 -13.61
C VAL A 53 9.18 2.09 -13.48
N LEU A 54 9.67 2.27 -12.25
CA LEU A 54 11.01 2.83 -12.02
C LEU A 54 12.10 1.94 -12.64
N PHE A 55 12.01 0.62 -12.52
CA PHE A 55 12.97 -0.30 -13.13
C PHE A 55 13.08 -0.10 -14.64
N PHE A 56 11.96 -0.16 -15.34
CA PHE A 56 11.96 0.05 -16.79
C PHE A 56 12.34 1.47 -17.19
N LEU A 57 11.97 2.48 -16.38
CA LEU A 57 12.36 3.86 -16.61
C LEU A 57 13.88 4.04 -16.48
N VAL A 58 14.53 3.40 -15.50
CA VAL A 58 15.99 3.45 -15.36
C VAL A 58 16.67 2.72 -16.50
N VAL A 59 16.18 1.55 -16.92
CA VAL A 59 16.70 0.84 -18.10
C VAL A 59 16.59 1.72 -19.35
N ALA A 60 15.43 2.33 -19.58
CA ALA A 60 15.22 3.26 -20.69
C ALA A 60 16.14 4.48 -20.59
N ASN A 61 16.33 5.03 -19.38
CA ASN A 61 17.22 6.16 -19.13
C ASN A 61 18.69 5.83 -19.40
N LEU A 62 19.14 4.62 -19.07
CA LEU A 62 20.49 4.14 -19.36
C LEU A 62 20.75 4.06 -20.87
N VAL A 63 19.76 3.60 -21.64
CA VAL A 63 19.84 3.59 -23.11
C VAL A 63 19.79 5.03 -23.66
N LEU A 64 18.86 5.84 -23.16
CA LEU A 64 18.70 7.24 -23.58
C LEU A 64 19.96 8.06 -23.33
N ARG A 65 20.63 7.87 -22.20
CA ARG A 65 21.90 8.55 -21.89
C ARG A 65 23.04 8.18 -22.84
N ARG A 66 22.99 7.01 -23.50
CA ARG A 66 23.96 6.63 -24.53
C ARG A 66 23.67 7.29 -25.88
N VAL A 67 22.39 7.42 -26.23
CA VAL A 67 21.96 7.94 -27.55
C VAL A 67 21.81 9.47 -27.54
N ALA A 68 21.24 10.03 -26.47
CA ALA A 68 20.98 11.46 -26.29
C ALA A 68 21.28 11.89 -24.83
N PRO A 69 22.56 12.08 -24.47
CA PRO A 69 22.98 12.39 -23.09
C PRO A 69 22.26 13.59 -22.46
N ARG A 70 21.90 14.59 -23.27
CA ARG A 70 21.19 15.81 -22.83
C ARG A 70 19.75 15.56 -22.37
N LEU A 71 19.12 14.47 -22.82
CA LEU A 71 17.75 14.09 -22.45
C LEU A 71 17.71 13.13 -21.25
N GLY A 72 18.86 12.65 -20.78
CA GLY A 72 18.95 11.77 -19.63
C GLY A 72 18.32 12.39 -18.37
N LEU A 73 17.58 11.57 -17.63
CA LEU A 73 17.01 11.89 -16.34
C LEU A 73 18.07 11.79 -15.25
N GLY A 74 18.06 12.74 -14.32
CA GLY A 74 18.89 12.70 -13.12
C GLY A 74 18.31 11.79 -12.04
N GLU A 75 19.08 11.57 -10.97
CA GLU A 75 18.61 10.85 -9.78
C GLU A 75 17.35 11.49 -9.19
N ARG A 76 17.32 12.83 -9.09
CA ARG A 76 16.16 13.56 -8.57
C ARG A 76 14.92 13.40 -9.44
N ASP A 77 15.06 13.40 -10.77
CA ASP A 77 13.93 13.20 -11.69
C ASP A 77 13.30 11.82 -11.47
N LEU A 78 14.13 10.77 -11.37
CA LEU A 78 13.69 9.39 -11.14
C LEU A 78 12.99 9.23 -9.79
N LEU A 79 13.56 9.82 -8.73
CA LEU A 79 12.98 9.77 -7.38
C LEU A 79 11.64 10.53 -7.31
N VAL A 80 11.51 11.66 -8.01
CA VAL A 80 10.23 12.39 -8.11
C VAL A 80 9.18 11.55 -8.83
N VAL A 81 9.53 10.92 -9.97
CA VAL A 81 8.60 10.01 -10.67
C VAL A 81 8.17 8.87 -9.74
N TYR A 82 9.13 8.23 -9.06
CA TYR A 82 8.83 7.14 -8.13
C TYR A 82 7.89 7.59 -7.00
N ALA A 83 8.15 8.73 -6.38
CA ALA A 83 7.31 9.27 -5.31
C ALA A 83 5.89 9.59 -5.79
N MET A 84 5.77 10.24 -6.95
CA MET A 84 4.46 10.54 -7.56
C MET A 84 3.67 9.28 -7.84
N LEU A 85 4.30 8.26 -8.43
CA LEU A 85 3.67 6.98 -8.72
C LEU A 85 3.33 6.20 -7.45
N ALA A 86 4.17 6.25 -6.41
CA ALA A 86 3.90 5.60 -5.14
C ALA A 86 2.66 6.19 -4.47
N VAL A 87 2.56 7.52 -4.39
CA VAL A 87 1.39 8.19 -3.82
C VAL A 87 0.14 7.91 -4.66
N SER A 88 0.21 8.02 -5.99
CA SER A 88 -0.95 7.76 -6.85
C SER A 88 -1.40 6.31 -6.79
N THR A 89 -0.47 5.35 -6.74
CA THR A 89 -0.77 3.92 -6.63
C THR A 89 -1.40 3.58 -5.27
N ALA A 90 -0.96 4.23 -4.19
CA ALA A 90 -1.56 4.04 -2.86
C ALA A 90 -3.02 4.53 -2.83
N VAL A 91 -3.29 5.75 -3.32
CA VAL A 91 -4.65 6.31 -3.39
C VAL A 91 -5.53 5.55 -4.40
N GLY A 92 -4.93 5.13 -5.51
CA GLY A 92 -5.52 4.28 -6.55
C GLY A 92 -5.68 2.81 -6.17
N GLY A 93 -5.34 2.44 -4.93
CA GLY A 93 -5.17 1.07 -4.49
C GLY A 93 -6.29 0.52 -3.59
N ILE A 94 -6.08 -0.74 -3.18
CA ILE A 94 -6.87 -1.41 -2.14
C ILE A 94 -6.87 -0.62 -0.83
N GLY A 95 -8.04 -0.57 -0.18
CA GLY A 95 -8.29 0.26 1.00
C GLY A 95 -8.73 1.69 0.66
N TRP A 96 -8.60 2.11 -0.61
CA TRP A 96 -9.03 3.42 -1.10
C TRP A 96 -10.01 3.24 -2.27
N SER A 97 -9.68 3.77 -3.45
CA SER A 97 -10.55 3.77 -4.63
C SER A 97 -11.02 2.37 -5.04
N GLN A 98 -10.19 1.33 -4.89
CA GLN A 98 -10.54 -0.03 -5.32
C GLN A 98 -11.59 -0.70 -4.44
N PHE A 99 -11.76 -0.28 -3.19
CA PHE A 99 -12.85 -0.73 -2.34
C PHE A 99 -14.03 0.22 -2.42
N LEU A 100 -13.75 1.51 -2.48
CA LEU A 100 -14.78 2.54 -2.51
C LEU A 100 -15.66 2.41 -3.75
N VAL A 101 -15.08 2.37 -4.96
CA VAL A 101 -15.82 2.43 -6.22
C VAL A 101 -16.81 1.27 -6.34
N PRO A 102 -16.43 -0.01 -6.10
CA PRO A 102 -17.38 -1.12 -6.09
C PRO A 102 -18.41 -1.07 -4.95
N SER A 103 -18.20 -0.22 -3.93
CA SER A 103 -19.11 -0.08 -2.78
C SER A 103 -20.11 1.07 -2.93
N LEU A 104 -19.92 1.99 -3.89
CA LEU A 104 -20.68 3.23 -4.04
C LEU A 104 -22.21 3.04 -4.15
N GLY A 105 -22.66 1.91 -4.68
CA GLY A 105 -24.08 1.57 -4.81
C GLY A 105 -24.50 0.36 -3.97
N SER A 106 -23.63 -0.17 -3.10
CA SER A 106 -23.90 -1.41 -2.37
C SER A 106 -25.11 -1.35 -1.44
N PRO A 107 -25.34 -0.29 -0.65
CA PRO A 107 -26.52 -0.20 0.21
C PRO A 107 -27.84 -0.29 -0.56
N SER A 108 -27.90 0.25 -1.78
CA SER A 108 -29.08 0.21 -2.64
C SER A 108 -29.19 -1.11 -3.42
N TYR A 109 -28.06 -1.60 -3.97
CA TYR A 109 -28.04 -2.79 -4.81
C TYR A 109 -28.33 -4.08 -4.03
N TYR A 110 -27.81 -4.18 -2.81
CA TYR A 110 -27.96 -5.36 -1.96
C TYR A 110 -29.12 -5.24 -0.97
N ALA A 111 -29.95 -4.20 -1.07
CA ALA A 111 -31.12 -4.07 -0.20
C ALA A 111 -32.12 -5.20 -0.46
N THR A 112 -32.45 -5.94 0.60
CA THR A 112 -33.48 -6.98 0.59
C THR A 112 -34.44 -6.73 1.75
N ALA A 113 -35.62 -7.35 1.72
CA ALA A 113 -36.58 -7.20 2.82
C ALA A 113 -36.03 -7.81 4.13
N GLU A 114 -35.16 -8.81 4.02
CA GLU A 114 -34.62 -9.56 5.16
C GLU A 114 -33.45 -8.86 5.85
N ASN A 115 -32.64 -8.09 5.12
CA ASN A 115 -31.45 -7.42 5.69
C ASN A 115 -31.71 -5.97 6.14
N HIS A 116 -32.88 -5.41 5.82
CA HIS A 116 -33.28 -4.07 6.23
C HIS A 116 -32.29 -2.96 5.81
N PHE A 117 -31.48 -3.18 4.77
CA PHE A 117 -30.51 -2.16 4.33
C PHE A 117 -31.18 -0.88 3.82
N ALA A 118 -32.42 -0.99 3.31
CA ALA A 118 -33.23 0.16 2.91
C ALA A 118 -33.49 1.13 4.07
N ASP A 119 -33.66 0.62 5.31
CA ASP A 119 -33.90 1.44 6.49
C ASP A 119 -32.71 2.36 6.80
N PHE A 120 -31.52 2.05 6.29
CA PHE A 120 -30.31 2.85 6.48
C PHE A 120 -30.13 3.95 5.42
N HIS A 121 -30.90 3.95 4.33
CA HIS A 121 -30.70 4.89 3.21
C HIS A 121 -30.85 6.35 3.65
N ASP A 122 -31.78 6.63 4.56
CA ASP A 122 -32.04 7.98 5.07
C ASP A 122 -30.92 8.52 5.97
N PHE A 123 -30.09 7.64 6.54
CA PHE A 123 -28.96 8.02 7.38
C PHE A 123 -27.68 8.28 6.57
N ILE A 124 -27.70 8.02 5.26
CA ILE A 124 -26.56 8.22 4.38
C ILE A 124 -26.60 9.66 3.85
N PRO A 125 -25.58 10.50 4.12
CA PRO A 125 -25.58 11.87 3.64
C PRO A 125 -25.63 11.94 2.11
N GLN A 126 -26.49 12.82 1.59
CA GLN A 126 -26.66 13.00 0.15
C GLN A 126 -25.34 13.35 -0.54
N GLY A 127 -25.07 12.68 -1.66
CA GLY A 127 -23.87 12.92 -2.46
C GLY A 127 -22.61 12.20 -1.96
N TRP A 128 -22.74 11.28 -1.00
CA TRP A 128 -21.69 10.32 -0.65
C TRP A 128 -21.88 8.99 -1.40
N TRP A 129 -23.11 8.53 -1.61
CA TRP A 129 -23.45 7.29 -2.34
C TRP A 129 -24.38 7.50 -3.52
N ILE A 130 -24.52 6.46 -4.34
CA ILE A 130 -25.48 6.38 -5.44
C ILE A 130 -26.74 5.69 -4.92
N LEU A 131 -27.82 6.45 -4.76
CA LEU A 131 -29.11 5.95 -4.26
C LEU A 131 -30.11 5.63 -5.38
N ASP A 132 -29.86 6.13 -6.59
CA ASP A 132 -30.71 5.84 -7.75
C ASP A 132 -30.59 4.35 -8.15
N ALA A 133 -31.69 3.61 -7.97
CA ALA A 133 -31.73 2.17 -8.19
C ALA A 133 -31.45 1.78 -9.65
N GLU A 134 -31.84 2.61 -10.62
CA GLU A 134 -31.63 2.34 -12.05
C GLU A 134 -30.15 2.53 -12.42
N VAL A 135 -29.56 3.63 -11.94
CA VAL A 135 -28.12 3.90 -12.11
C VAL A 135 -27.29 2.81 -11.45
N VAL A 136 -27.64 2.42 -10.20
CA VAL A 136 -26.94 1.37 -9.46
C VAL A 136 -27.07 0.03 -10.17
N THR A 137 -28.26 -0.33 -10.65
CA THR A 137 -28.46 -1.57 -11.42
C THR A 137 -27.57 -1.58 -12.66
N SER A 138 -27.52 -0.47 -13.40
CA SER A 138 -26.66 -0.31 -14.58
C SER A 138 -25.17 -0.39 -14.22
N LEU A 139 -24.76 0.17 -13.08
CA LEU A 139 -23.37 0.13 -12.60
C LEU A 139 -22.89 -1.29 -12.31
N TYR A 140 -23.74 -2.13 -11.69
CA TYR A 140 -23.36 -3.49 -11.28
C TYR A 140 -23.59 -4.53 -12.37
N ARG A 141 -24.68 -4.42 -13.14
CA ARG A 141 -25.02 -5.39 -14.19
C ARG A 141 -24.35 -5.08 -15.54
N GLY A 142 -23.85 -3.86 -15.71
CA GLY A 142 -23.28 -3.42 -16.97
C GLY A 142 -24.36 -3.14 -18.04
N HIS A 143 -24.02 -3.36 -19.31
CA HIS A 143 -24.87 -3.08 -20.48
C HIS A 143 -25.30 -1.61 -20.65
N SER A 144 -24.56 -0.71 -20.02
CA SER A 144 -24.84 0.73 -20.02
C SER A 144 -23.54 1.51 -20.15
N SER A 145 -23.62 2.84 -20.18
CA SER A 145 -22.47 3.73 -20.35
C SER A 145 -22.42 4.81 -19.28
N LEU A 146 -21.22 5.06 -18.75
CA LEU A 146 -20.97 6.19 -17.83
C LEU A 146 -21.24 7.54 -18.51
N TYR A 147 -21.18 7.60 -19.84
CA TYR A 147 -21.37 8.84 -20.60
C TYR A 147 -22.83 9.24 -20.79
N VAL A 148 -23.79 8.46 -20.28
CA VAL A 148 -25.20 8.89 -20.19
C VAL A 148 -25.30 9.98 -19.13
N ALA A 149 -26.00 11.06 -19.45
CA ALA A 149 -26.05 12.26 -18.61
C ALA A 149 -26.57 11.99 -17.18
N ASP A 150 -27.55 11.09 -17.03
CA ASP A 150 -28.09 10.72 -15.72
C ASP A 150 -27.08 9.89 -14.90
N HIS A 151 -26.43 8.89 -15.51
CA HIS A 151 -25.38 8.11 -14.83
C HIS A 151 -24.22 9.00 -14.42
N LEU A 152 -23.76 9.89 -15.31
CA LEU A 152 -22.66 10.79 -15.00
C LEU A 152 -23.02 11.70 -13.84
N ARG A 153 -24.22 12.30 -13.83
CA ARG A 153 -24.68 13.16 -12.72
C ARG A 153 -24.78 12.40 -11.40
N ALA A 154 -25.32 11.19 -11.44
CA ALA A 154 -25.48 10.35 -10.26
C ALA A 154 -24.14 9.89 -9.66
N VAL A 155 -23.13 9.62 -10.49
CA VAL A 155 -21.80 9.18 -10.06
C VAL A 155 -20.89 10.35 -9.69
N LEU A 156 -20.97 11.47 -10.41
CA LEU A 156 -20.02 12.58 -10.30
C LEU A 156 -20.02 13.19 -8.89
N ARG A 157 -21.19 13.36 -8.27
CA ARG A 157 -21.28 13.96 -6.93
C ARG A 157 -20.64 13.07 -5.86
N PRO A 158 -21.00 11.77 -5.71
CA PRO A 158 -20.27 10.81 -4.88
C PRO A 158 -18.77 10.78 -5.17
N ALA A 159 -18.38 10.67 -6.45
CA ALA A 159 -16.98 10.60 -6.83
C ALA A 159 -16.19 11.85 -6.42
N ALA A 160 -16.76 13.05 -6.59
CA ALA A 160 -16.12 14.31 -6.20
C ALA A 160 -16.00 14.43 -4.68
N THR A 161 -17.07 14.12 -3.93
CA THR A 161 -17.07 14.12 -2.46
C THR A 161 -15.99 13.21 -1.90
N TRP A 162 -15.94 11.96 -2.38
CA TRP A 162 -14.94 11.00 -1.93
C TRP A 162 -13.53 11.35 -2.39
N SER A 163 -13.35 11.88 -3.60
CA SER A 163 -12.04 12.33 -4.06
C SER A 163 -11.51 13.46 -3.19
N PHE A 164 -12.37 14.42 -2.81
CA PHE A 164 -12.00 15.49 -1.89
C PHE A 164 -11.64 14.95 -0.50
N PHE A 165 -12.47 14.07 0.05
CA PHE A 165 -12.21 13.43 1.34
C PHE A 165 -10.89 12.63 1.33
N MET A 166 -10.65 11.84 0.28
CA MET A 166 -9.41 11.07 0.11
C MET A 166 -8.20 11.99 0.00
N MET A 167 -8.28 13.08 -0.77
CA MET A 167 -7.20 14.05 -0.87
C MET A 167 -6.90 14.70 0.49
N LEU A 168 -7.94 15.08 1.25
CA LEU A 168 -7.79 15.59 2.61
C LEU A 168 -7.11 14.57 3.53
N LEU A 169 -7.59 13.31 3.50
CA LEU A 169 -7.04 12.22 4.31
C LEU A 169 -5.58 11.93 3.97
N ALA A 170 -5.24 11.90 2.69
CA ALA A 170 -3.85 11.77 2.24
C ALA A 170 -3.00 12.96 2.69
N GLY A 171 -3.53 14.18 2.62
CA GLY A 171 -2.89 15.38 3.17
C GLY A 171 -2.62 15.29 4.67
N VAL A 172 -3.60 14.84 5.46
CA VAL A 172 -3.45 14.62 6.91
C VAL A 172 -2.39 13.55 7.18
N ALA A 173 -2.40 12.45 6.45
CA ALA A 173 -1.41 11.38 6.60
C ALA A 173 0.02 11.87 6.26
N LEU A 174 0.18 12.69 5.21
CA LEU A 174 1.46 13.31 4.87
C LEU A 174 1.91 14.31 5.94
N CYS A 175 1.00 15.12 6.47
CA CYS A 175 1.28 16.00 7.60
C CYS A 175 1.76 15.18 8.81
N ALA A 176 1.02 14.14 9.20
CA ALA A 176 1.39 13.28 10.31
C ALA A 176 2.77 12.61 10.11
N ALA A 177 3.04 12.10 8.89
CA ALA A 177 4.35 11.56 8.54
C ALA A 177 5.46 12.62 8.68
N GLN A 178 5.20 13.87 8.30
CA GLN A 178 6.15 14.96 8.46
C GLN A 178 6.40 15.32 9.93
N LEU A 179 5.36 15.30 10.78
CA LEU A 179 5.50 15.52 12.23
C LEU A 179 6.37 14.44 12.89
N LEU A 180 6.19 13.18 12.49
CA LEU A 180 6.91 12.03 13.04
C LEU A 180 8.28 11.81 12.40
N ARG A 181 8.56 12.47 11.26
CA ARG A 181 9.80 12.31 10.49
C ARG A 181 11.06 12.49 11.35
N GLU A 182 11.16 13.57 12.12
CA GLU A 182 12.34 13.83 12.96
C GLU A 182 12.46 12.82 14.11
N GLN A 183 11.34 12.42 14.71
CA GLN A 183 11.33 11.39 15.75
C GLN A 183 11.87 10.07 15.20
N TRP A 184 11.33 9.61 14.07
CA TRP A 184 11.72 8.34 13.45
C TRP A 184 13.14 8.36 12.88
N ILE A 185 13.52 9.40 12.14
CA ILE A 185 14.83 9.46 11.47
C ILE A 185 15.94 9.79 12.48
N SER A 186 15.78 10.86 13.25
CA SER A 186 16.89 11.44 14.02
C SER A 186 17.04 10.79 15.40
N ARG A 187 15.92 10.49 16.08
CA ARG A 187 15.94 9.94 17.45
C ARG A 187 15.91 8.43 17.49
N GLU A 188 14.94 7.83 16.81
CA GLU A 188 14.74 6.36 16.81
C GLU A 188 15.61 5.66 15.76
N ARG A 189 16.17 6.42 14.81
CA ARG A 189 16.99 5.89 13.70
C ARG A 189 16.31 4.73 13.00
N LEU A 190 15.00 4.87 12.82
CA LEU A 190 14.17 3.89 12.16
C LEU A 190 14.70 3.71 10.74
N VAL A 191 15.06 2.48 10.42
CA VAL A 191 15.49 2.11 9.08
C VAL A 191 14.25 2.08 8.20
N PHE A 192 14.34 2.61 6.97
CA PHE A 192 13.26 2.61 5.97
C PHE A 192 13.62 1.67 4.81
N PRO A 193 13.57 0.35 5.00
CA PRO A 193 14.29 -0.53 4.13
C PRO A 193 13.66 -0.65 2.74
N LEU A 194 12.36 -0.39 2.67
CA LEU A 194 11.59 -0.34 1.44
C LEU A 194 12.05 0.80 0.50
N THR A 195 12.77 1.80 1.02
CA THR A 195 13.30 2.91 0.21
C THR A 195 14.64 2.58 -0.44
N TYR A 196 15.37 1.57 0.04
CA TYR A 196 16.72 1.26 -0.45
C TYR A 196 16.73 0.88 -1.93
N LEU A 197 15.81 0.03 -2.36
CA LEU A 197 15.76 -0.43 -3.73
C LEU A 197 15.52 0.74 -4.72
N PRO A 198 14.47 1.58 -4.56
CA PRO A 198 14.28 2.77 -5.39
C PRO A 198 15.46 3.77 -5.36
N LEU A 199 16.07 3.97 -4.20
CA LEU A 199 17.20 4.88 -4.04
C LEU A 199 18.43 4.38 -4.80
N GLU A 200 18.80 3.11 -4.63
CA GLU A 200 19.96 2.53 -5.32
C GLU A 200 19.76 2.46 -6.83
N MET A 201 18.55 2.15 -7.30
CA MET A 201 18.21 2.17 -8.73
C MET A 201 18.33 3.57 -9.35
N SER A 202 17.97 4.60 -8.58
CA SER A 202 17.96 5.99 -9.06
C SER A 202 19.31 6.68 -8.94
N ARG A 203 20.22 6.17 -8.08
CA ARG A 203 21.51 6.77 -7.76
C ARG A 203 22.31 7.14 -9.01
N GLY A 204 22.76 8.39 -9.10
CA GLY A 204 23.50 8.91 -10.27
C GLY A 204 22.71 8.91 -11.59
N GLY A 205 21.38 8.73 -11.55
CA GLY A 205 20.53 8.55 -12.72
C GLY A 205 20.56 7.12 -13.29
N GLY A 206 20.83 6.11 -12.44
CA GLY A 206 21.00 4.72 -12.85
C GLY A 206 22.46 4.29 -12.93
N SER A 207 23.25 4.51 -11.89
CA SER A 207 24.68 4.17 -11.84
C SER A 207 24.95 2.74 -12.36
N PRO A 208 25.85 2.55 -13.34
CA PRO A 208 26.15 1.23 -13.90
C PRO A 208 26.67 0.21 -12.87
N ALA A 209 27.19 0.66 -11.73
CA ALA A 209 27.70 -0.23 -10.68
C ALA A 209 26.60 -1.14 -10.11
N TRP A 210 25.41 -0.60 -9.87
CA TRP A 210 24.26 -1.38 -9.39
C TRP A 210 23.84 -2.43 -10.41
N TRP A 211 23.75 -2.04 -11.69
CA TRP A 211 23.39 -2.91 -12.81
C TRP A 211 24.43 -3.97 -13.16
N ARG A 212 25.68 -3.83 -12.68
CA ARG A 212 26.75 -4.82 -12.87
C ARG A 212 26.89 -5.79 -11.70
N ASN A 213 26.11 -5.64 -10.63
CA ASN A 213 26.18 -6.52 -9.47
C ASN A 213 25.68 -7.93 -9.83
N ARG A 214 26.59 -8.90 -9.89
CA ARG A 214 26.28 -10.29 -10.23
C ARG A 214 25.35 -10.96 -9.22
N LEU A 215 25.50 -10.68 -7.92
CA LEU A 215 24.67 -11.29 -6.88
C LEU A 215 23.21 -10.84 -6.98
N LEU A 216 22.98 -9.56 -7.32
CA LEU A 216 21.64 -9.03 -7.61
C LEU A 216 20.97 -9.84 -8.72
N TRP A 217 21.69 -10.07 -9.83
CA TRP A 217 21.15 -10.80 -10.98
C TRP A 217 20.96 -12.29 -10.73
N VAL A 218 21.80 -12.91 -9.89
CA VAL A 218 21.57 -14.30 -9.44
C VAL A 218 20.26 -14.38 -8.64
N GLY A 219 20.05 -13.47 -7.69
CA GLY A 219 18.81 -13.43 -6.91
C GLY A 219 17.57 -13.15 -7.77
N PHE A 220 17.65 -12.15 -8.66
CA PHE A 220 16.60 -11.85 -9.62
C PHE A 220 16.31 -13.03 -10.54
N GLY A 221 17.35 -13.66 -11.10
CA GLY A 221 17.23 -14.80 -12.00
C GLY A 221 16.59 -16.01 -11.31
N LEU A 222 16.95 -16.29 -10.06
CA LEU A 222 16.33 -17.36 -9.28
C LEU A 222 14.84 -17.11 -9.04
N ALA A 223 14.48 -15.91 -8.58
CA ALA A 223 13.08 -15.55 -8.35
C ALA A 223 12.26 -15.56 -9.66
N ALA A 224 12.80 -14.96 -10.73
CA ALA A 224 12.17 -14.94 -12.04
C ALA A 224 12.01 -16.35 -12.62
N PHE A 225 12.99 -17.24 -12.45
CA PHE A 225 12.88 -18.63 -12.86
C PHE A 225 11.73 -19.35 -12.17
N ILE A 226 11.64 -19.23 -10.84
CA ILE A 226 10.54 -19.84 -10.06
C ILE A 226 9.18 -19.29 -10.52
N ASP A 227 9.04 -17.98 -10.64
CA ASP A 227 7.79 -17.34 -11.07
C ASP A 227 7.41 -17.72 -12.51
N CYS A 228 8.38 -17.81 -13.43
CA CYS A 228 8.15 -18.24 -14.81
C CYS A 228 7.71 -19.72 -14.88
N VAL A 229 8.36 -20.61 -14.14
CA VAL A 229 7.97 -22.04 -14.10
C VAL A 229 6.56 -22.19 -13.52
N ASN A 230 6.26 -21.48 -12.43
CA ASN A 230 4.93 -21.53 -11.82
C ASN A 230 3.85 -20.86 -12.68
N GLY A 231 4.19 -19.77 -13.38
CA GLY A 231 3.31 -19.14 -14.36
C GLY A 231 3.04 -20.06 -15.55
N LEU A 232 4.05 -20.81 -16.00
CA LEU A 232 3.89 -21.80 -17.05
C LEU A 232 3.06 -23.00 -16.57
N HIS A 233 3.26 -23.49 -15.34
CA HIS A 233 2.41 -24.52 -14.73
C HIS A 233 0.93 -24.10 -14.72
N PHE A 234 0.65 -22.84 -14.38
CA PHE A 234 -0.71 -22.30 -14.39
C PHE A 234 -1.35 -22.35 -15.78
N LEU A 235 -0.60 -22.06 -16.84
CA LEU A 235 -1.09 -22.09 -18.23
C LEU A 235 -1.10 -23.51 -18.82
N VAL A 236 -0.13 -24.33 -18.45
CA VAL A 236 0.12 -25.68 -18.95
C VAL A 236 0.39 -26.59 -17.74
N PRO A 237 -0.65 -27.23 -17.17
CA PRO A 237 -0.53 -28.02 -15.94
C PRO A 237 0.45 -29.20 -16.00
N ALA A 238 0.92 -29.59 -17.19
CA ALA A 238 1.94 -30.63 -17.37
C ALA A 238 3.34 -30.21 -16.88
N VAL A 239 3.63 -28.91 -16.80
CA VAL A 239 4.89 -28.41 -16.23
C VAL A 239 4.83 -28.54 -14.71
N PRO A 240 5.84 -29.10 -14.01
CA PRO A 240 5.78 -29.23 -12.56
C PRO A 240 5.86 -27.86 -11.86
N GLU A 241 5.02 -27.67 -10.85
CA GLU A 241 5.06 -26.47 -10.00
C GLU A 241 6.22 -26.54 -9.00
N ILE A 242 6.94 -25.43 -8.86
CA ILE A 242 7.88 -25.21 -7.77
C ILE A 242 7.09 -24.61 -6.60
N VAL A 243 6.72 -25.46 -5.64
CA VAL A 243 5.87 -25.08 -4.51
C VAL A 243 6.60 -24.13 -3.56
N VAL A 244 6.36 -22.83 -3.73
CA VAL A 244 6.86 -21.75 -2.84
C VAL A 244 5.73 -21.02 -2.10
N LYS A 245 4.47 -21.28 -2.50
CA LYS A 245 3.24 -20.73 -1.93
C LYS A 245 2.65 -21.70 -0.89
N PRO A 246 1.76 -21.25 0.02
CA PRO A 246 1.17 -22.09 1.05
C PRO A 246 0.09 -23.04 0.48
N ILE A 247 0.47 -23.88 -0.47
CA ILE A 247 -0.37 -24.85 -1.15
C ILE A 247 0.27 -26.24 -1.05
N GLY A 248 -0.57 -27.27 -1.16
CA GLY A 248 -0.14 -28.67 -1.10
C GLY A 248 0.74 -28.96 0.12
N PRO A 249 1.99 -29.43 -0.08
CA PRO A 249 2.86 -29.87 1.02
C PRO A 249 3.26 -28.75 2.00
N LEU A 250 3.20 -27.48 1.60
CA LEU A 250 3.51 -26.36 2.49
C LEU A 250 2.33 -25.95 3.39
N LYS A 251 1.16 -26.56 3.19
CA LYS A 251 -0.01 -26.44 4.05
C LYS A 251 0.06 -27.47 5.17
N ILE A 252 0.91 -27.21 6.17
CA ILE A 252 1.20 -28.16 7.25
C ILE A 252 -0.02 -28.47 8.13
N ASP A 253 -1.05 -27.62 8.07
CA ASP A 253 -2.29 -27.76 8.81
C ASP A 253 -3.40 -28.54 8.08
N ALA A 254 -3.09 -29.10 6.91
CA ALA A 254 -4.09 -29.80 6.07
C ALA A 254 -4.78 -30.96 6.82
N THR A 255 -4.08 -31.66 7.71
CA THR A 255 -4.61 -32.78 8.49
C THR A 255 -5.28 -32.36 9.81
N TRP A 256 -5.25 -31.07 10.16
CA TRP A 256 -5.75 -30.56 11.44
C TRP A 256 -7.26 -30.29 11.35
N SER A 257 -8.07 -31.29 11.01
CA SER A 257 -9.53 -31.14 10.86
C SER A 257 -10.30 -31.24 12.17
N ALA A 258 -9.77 -31.97 13.16
CA ALA A 258 -10.42 -32.18 14.45
C ALA A 258 -9.90 -31.25 15.55
N ARG A 259 -10.74 -31.00 16.56
CA ARG A 259 -10.32 -30.33 17.81
C ARG A 259 -9.25 -31.18 18.52
N PRO A 260 -8.24 -30.57 19.16
CA PRO A 260 -8.04 -29.14 19.34
C PRO A 260 -7.30 -28.46 18.17
N LEU A 261 -6.62 -29.24 17.32
CA LEU A 261 -5.68 -28.74 16.30
C LEU A 261 -6.38 -27.92 15.19
N SER A 262 -7.66 -28.15 14.95
CA SER A 262 -8.46 -27.35 14.01
C SER A 262 -8.47 -25.85 14.33
N ALA A 263 -8.25 -25.49 15.59
CA ALA A 263 -8.16 -24.10 16.04
C ALA A 263 -6.89 -23.38 15.58
N LEU A 264 -5.84 -24.11 15.19
CA LEU A 264 -4.57 -23.51 14.78
C LEU A 264 -4.57 -23.12 13.29
N ARG A 265 -5.59 -23.49 12.52
CA ARG A 265 -5.70 -23.20 11.09
C ARG A 265 -5.95 -21.70 10.83
N PRO A 266 -5.61 -21.14 9.66
CA PRO A 266 -4.58 -21.63 8.75
C PRO A 266 -3.19 -21.57 9.42
N PHE A 267 -2.45 -22.67 9.40
CA PHE A 267 -1.03 -22.68 9.78
C PHE A 267 -0.23 -23.16 8.58
N VAL A 268 0.42 -22.22 7.90
CA VAL A 268 1.02 -22.49 6.59
C VAL A 268 2.42 -21.94 6.51
N LEU A 269 3.27 -22.64 5.78
CA LEU A 269 4.62 -22.19 5.47
C LEU A 269 4.67 -21.66 4.03
N SER A 270 5.50 -20.67 3.77
CA SER A 270 5.67 -20.13 2.42
C SER A 270 7.10 -19.64 2.23
N PHE A 271 7.70 -20.02 1.11
CA PHE A 271 9.07 -19.66 0.74
C PHE A 271 9.07 -18.62 -0.39
N TYR A 272 8.31 -17.54 -0.18
CA TYR A 272 8.11 -16.50 -1.17
C TYR A 272 9.37 -15.64 -1.32
N PRO A 273 10.14 -15.71 -2.44
CA PRO A 273 11.45 -15.07 -2.53
C PRO A 273 11.42 -13.56 -2.28
N PHE A 274 10.40 -12.86 -2.80
CA PHE A 274 10.18 -11.44 -2.56
C PHE A 274 9.93 -11.11 -1.07
N MET A 275 9.11 -11.94 -0.39
CA MET A 275 8.80 -11.71 1.04
C MET A 275 10.03 -12.01 1.91
N ILE A 276 10.81 -13.03 1.56
CA ILE A 276 12.10 -13.32 2.19
C ILE A 276 13.04 -12.12 2.02
N GLY A 277 13.11 -11.57 0.80
CA GLY A 277 13.91 -10.37 0.51
C GLY A 277 13.52 -9.16 1.35
N ILE A 278 12.23 -8.89 1.52
CA ILE A 278 11.76 -7.83 2.44
C ILE A 278 12.06 -8.20 3.90
N GLY A 279 11.88 -9.47 4.29
CA GLY A 279 12.12 -9.96 5.64
C GLY A 279 13.56 -9.76 6.10
N PHE A 280 14.54 -9.93 5.20
CA PHE A 280 15.96 -9.65 5.47
C PHE A 280 16.24 -8.19 5.81
N LEU A 281 15.34 -7.29 5.42
CA LEU A 281 15.49 -5.88 5.68
C LEU A 281 14.80 -5.43 6.99
N LEU A 282 14.01 -6.28 7.63
CA LEU A 282 13.34 -5.98 8.90
C LEU A 282 14.32 -6.05 10.07
N SER A 283 14.09 -5.25 11.11
CA SER A 283 14.81 -5.39 12.37
C SER A 283 14.41 -6.68 13.09
N LEU A 284 15.33 -7.21 13.89
CA LEU A 284 15.08 -8.43 14.69
C LEU A 284 13.89 -8.26 15.64
N ASP A 285 13.71 -7.08 16.23
CA ASP A 285 12.59 -6.81 17.15
C ASP A 285 11.24 -6.87 16.45
N VAL A 286 11.16 -6.34 15.22
CA VAL A 286 9.94 -6.38 14.40
C VAL A 286 9.66 -7.82 13.96
N ALA A 287 10.68 -8.54 13.50
CA ALA A 287 10.55 -9.94 13.10
C ALA A 287 10.08 -10.83 14.26
N PHE A 288 10.65 -10.65 15.45
CA PHE A 288 10.23 -11.33 16.67
C PHE A 288 8.78 -11.00 17.02
N SER A 289 8.41 -9.71 16.99
CA SER A 289 7.05 -9.26 17.29
C SER A 289 6.02 -9.90 16.37
N CYS A 290 6.27 -9.95 15.06
CA CYS A 290 5.38 -10.61 14.09
C CYS A 290 5.12 -12.07 14.45
N TRP A 291 6.17 -12.82 14.83
CA TRP A 291 6.05 -14.22 15.23
C TRP A 291 5.36 -14.39 16.58
N ALA A 292 5.74 -13.61 17.59
CA ALA A 292 5.18 -13.69 18.93
C ALA A 292 3.67 -13.41 18.93
N TRP A 293 3.24 -12.33 18.27
CA TRP A 293 1.82 -11.98 18.16
C TRP A 293 1.03 -12.99 17.34
N TYR A 294 1.61 -13.49 16.23
CA TYR A 294 0.98 -14.55 15.45
C TYR A 294 0.73 -15.80 16.31
N LEU A 295 1.73 -16.28 17.04
CA LEU A 295 1.60 -17.46 17.90
C LEU A 295 0.64 -17.21 19.08
N LEU A 296 0.62 -16.01 19.65
CA LEU A 296 -0.33 -15.66 20.69
C LEU A 296 -1.78 -15.71 20.16
N LEU A 297 -2.04 -15.16 18.98
CA LEU A 297 -3.37 -15.25 18.35
C LEU A 297 -3.78 -16.71 18.11
N LYS A 298 -2.84 -17.58 17.72
CA LYS A 298 -3.08 -19.02 17.60
C LYS A 298 -3.40 -19.67 18.95
N LEU A 299 -2.68 -19.31 20.01
CA LEU A 299 -2.93 -19.82 21.35
C LEU A 299 -4.31 -19.40 21.88
N VAL A 300 -4.69 -18.13 21.69
CA VAL A 300 -6.02 -17.64 22.08
C VAL A 300 -7.12 -18.34 21.28
N GLY A 301 -6.93 -18.52 19.97
CA GLY A 301 -7.84 -19.30 19.13
C GLY A 301 -7.98 -20.75 19.59
N LEU A 302 -6.89 -21.38 20.01
CA LEU A 302 -6.88 -22.73 20.58
C LEU A 302 -7.73 -22.81 21.84
N VAL A 303 -7.57 -21.86 22.77
CA VAL A 303 -8.41 -21.78 23.99
C VAL A 303 -9.88 -21.58 23.62
N ALA A 304 -10.17 -20.66 22.70
CA ALA A 304 -11.53 -20.33 22.26
C ALA A 304 -12.30 -21.55 21.74
N VAL A 305 -11.68 -22.32 20.85
CA VAL A 305 -12.33 -23.47 20.21
C VAL A 305 -12.50 -24.63 21.20
N ASN A 306 -11.53 -24.84 22.09
CA ASN A 306 -11.63 -25.88 23.12
C ASN A 306 -12.68 -25.55 24.20
N ALA A 307 -12.84 -24.26 24.54
CA ALA A 307 -13.89 -23.80 25.43
C ALA A 307 -15.29 -23.75 24.78
N GLY A 308 -15.39 -24.01 23.47
CA GLY A 308 -16.65 -23.94 22.72
C GLY A 308 -17.16 -22.52 22.47
N TRP A 309 -16.31 -21.50 22.62
CA TRP A 309 -16.66 -20.09 22.35
C TRP A 309 -16.61 -19.73 20.87
N SER A 310 -15.92 -20.56 20.08
CA SER A 310 -15.86 -20.45 18.62
C SER A 310 -15.80 -21.85 17.99
N ASP A 311 -16.34 -21.99 16.78
CA ASP A 311 -16.29 -23.23 16.02
C ASP A 311 -15.02 -23.38 15.19
N GLY A 312 -14.23 -22.31 15.09
CA GLY A 312 -12.97 -22.33 14.34
C GLY A 312 -12.16 -21.03 14.44
N PRO A 313 -10.98 -21.02 13.84
CA PRO A 313 -10.13 -19.84 13.81
C PRO A 313 -10.66 -18.75 12.87
N LEU A 314 -10.33 -17.48 13.17
CA LEU A 314 -10.59 -16.32 12.31
C LEU A 314 -12.07 -16.06 11.97
N GLN A 315 -13.00 -16.44 12.85
CA GLN A 315 -14.42 -16.12 12.67
C GLN A 315 -14.71 -14.64 12.96
N THR A 316 -15.64 -14.07 12.20
CA THR A 316 -16.19 -12.73 12.43
C THR A 316 -17.24 -12.78 13.54
N ALA A 317 -17.33 -11.74 14.37
CA ALA A 317 -18.32 -11.64 15.44
C ALA A 317 -18.31 -12.81 16.45
N ARG A 318 -17.17 -13.49 16.61
CA ARG A 318 -16.98 -14.60 17.55
C ARG A 318 -15.65 -14.45 18.27
N PHE A 319 -15.59 -14.92 19.51
CA PHE A 319 -14.36 -14.87 20.30
C PHE A 319 -13.19 -15.55 19.55
N PRO A 320 -12.00 -14.93 19.48
CA PRO A 320 -11.56 -13.77 20.25
C PRO A 320 -11.89 -12.39 19.66
N PHE A 321 -12.76 -12.28 18.65
CA PHE A 321 -13.18 -11.00 18.09
C PHE A 321 -12.01 -10.24 17.45
N ILE A 322 -11.24 -10.91 16.58
CA ILE A 322 -10.04 -10.34 15.95
C ILE A 322 -10.32 -9.03 15.19
N PRO A 323 -11.38 -8.94 14.36
CA PRO A 323 -11.73 -7.68 13.71
C PRO A 323 -12.00 -6.55 14.72
N GLU A 324 -12.74 -6.84 15.78
CA GLU A 324 -13.13 -5.88 16.81
C GLU A 324 -11.93 -5.45 17.66
N GLN A 325 -11.04 -6.39 18.01
CA GLN A 325 -9.76 -6.09 18.66
C GLN A 325 -8.88 -5.19 17.78
N SER A 326 -8.89 -5.39 16.46
CA SER A 326 -8.13 -4.54 15.53
C SER A 326 -8.66 -3.11 15.55
N VAL A 327 -9.99 -2.92 15.59
CA VAL A 327 -10.62 -1.60 15.79
C VAL A 327 -10.20 -1.01 17.14
N GLY A 328 -10.27 -1.79 18.21
CA GLY A 328 -9.83 -1.36 19.55
C GLY A 328 -8.36 -0.96 19.60
N ALA A 329 -7.48 -1.65 18.86
CA ALA A 329 -6.06 -1.30 18.76
C ALA A 329 -5.85 0.06 18.07
N PHE A 330 -6.61 0.38 17.02
CA PHE A 330 -6.55 1.71 16.40
C PHE A 330 -7.04 2.82 17.33
N ILE A 331 -8.10 2.57 18.12
CA ILE A 331 -8.58 3.51 19.13
C ILE A 331 -7.52 3.72 20.22
N ALA A 332 -6.95 2.63 20.75
CA ALA A 332 -5.89 2.70 21.75
C ALA A 332 -4.66 3.45 21.24
N LEU A 333 -4.30 3.31 19.97
CA LEU A 333 -3.23 4.09 19.35
C LEU A 333 -3.56 5.59 19.30
N ALA A 334 -4.79 5.96 18.93
CA ALA A 334 -5.24 7.35 18.93
C ALA A 334 -5.26 7.96 20.34
N ASP A 335 -5.71 7.20 21.33
CA ASP A 335 -5.69 7.59 22.74
C ASP A 335 -4.27 7.73 23.26
N ALA A 336 -3.37 6.81 22.90
CA ALA A 336 -1.95 6.89 23.26
C ALA A 336 -1.31 8.17 22.73
N ILE A 337 -1.59 8.54 21.47
CA ILE A 337 -1.12 9.81 20.89
C ILE A 337 -1.66 11.00 21.71
N THR A 338 -2.94 10.96 22.10
CA THR A 338 -3.57 12.00 22.93
C THR A 338 -2.92 12.10 24.31
N VAL A 339 -2.62 10.97 24.95
CA VAL A 339 -1.95 10.93 26.26
C VAL A 339 -0.50 11.41 26.15
N LEU A 340 0.24 10.99 25.12
CA LEU A 340 1.61 11.45 24.87
C LEU A 340 1.67 12.97 24.63
N LYS A 341 0.64 13.52 23.99
CA LYS A 341 0.46 14.98 23.84
C LYS A 341 0.18 15.65 25.18
N LYS A 342 -0.74 15.11 26.00
CA LYS A 342 -1.07 15.64 27.33
C LYS A 342 0.11 15.59 28.31
N LYS A 343 0.95 14.55 28.23
CA LYS A 343 2.15 14.39 29.05
C LYS A 343 3.34 15.22 28.56
N GLU A 344 3.14 16.06 27.54
CA GLU A 344 4.19 16.85 26.91
C GLU A 344 5.39 15.98 26.49
N LEU A 345 5.17 14.70 26.18
CA LEU A 345 6.23 13.81 25.67
C LEU A 345 6.37 13.97 24.16
N LEU A 346 5.28 14.35 23.48
CA LEU A 346 5.32 15.03 22.19
C LEU A 346 5.66 16.50 22.44
N LYS A 347 6.94 16.77 22.73
CA LYS A 347 7.42 18.05 23.32
C LYS A 347 7.25 19.31 22.47
N VAL A 348 6.74 19.23 21.25
CA VAL A 348 6.70 20.39 20.36
C VAL A 348 5.51 20.20 19.44
N ASN A 349 4.64 21.21 19.34
CA ASN A 349 3.64 21.27 18.28
C ASN A 349 4.40 21.48 16.97
N PRO A 350 4.63 20.44 16.16
CA PRO A 350 5.63 20.53 15.10
C PRO A 350 5.10 21.39 13.94
N LEU A 351 3.79 21.64 13.87
CA LEU A 351 3.17 22.59 12.96
C LEU A 351 3.61 24.04 13.22
N THR A 352 3.73 24.47 14.48
CA THR A 352 4.16 25.83 14.83
C THR A 352 5.64 26.04 14.56
N ASP A 353 6.48 25.04 14.79
CA ASP A 353 7.91 25.13 14.48
C ASP A 353 8.19 25.00 12.98
N TYR A 354 7.40 24.21 12.26
CA TYR A 354 7.49 24.11 10.80
C TYR A 354 6.94 25.37 10.12
N LEU A 355 5.84 25.95 10.64
CA LEU A 355 5.36 27.26 10.22
C LEU A 355 6.35 28.36 10.62
N ALA A 356 6.96 28.33 11.79
CA ALA A 356 8.02 29.28 12.17
C ALA A 356 9.26 29.13 11.27
N ALA A 357 9.70 27.90 10.98
CA ALA A 357 10.84 27.61 10.13
C ALA A 357 10.61 27.97 8.66
N ILE A 358 9.36 27.92 8.18
CA ILE A 358 9.00 28.30 6.80
C ILE A 358 8.59 29.78 6.69
N SER A 359 8.02 30.37 7.75
CA SER A 359 7.50 31.75 7.70
C SER A 359 8.46 32.81 8.17
N ILE A 360 9.43 32.53 9.06
CA ILE A 360 10.43 33.53 9.49
C ILE A 360 11.73 32.83 9.87
N GLY A 361 12.79 33.05 9.07
CA GLY A 361 14.14 32.64 9.43
C GLY A 361 14.57 33.23 10.77
N LYS A 362 14.64 32.40 11.81
CA LYS A 362 15.44 32.64 13.01
C LYS A 362 15.56 31.38 13.87
N VAL A 363 16.78 30.82 13.93
CA VAL A 363 17.23 29.97 15.03
C VAL A 363 18.51 30.60 15.56
N GLY A 364 18.52 31.01 16.84
CA GLY A 364 19.73 31.57 17.48
C GLY A 364 19.89 33.09 17.46
N GLY A 365 18.81 33.88 17.31
CA GLY A 365 18.84 35.31 17.63
C GLY A 365 19.41 36.25 16.57
N GLN A 366 19.93 35.78 15.44
CA GLN A 366 20.33 36.64 14.32
C GLN A 366 19.43 36.44 13.09
N VAL A 367 19.00 37.56 12.48
CA VAL A 367 18.37 37.60 11.16
C VAL A 367 19.50 37.76 10.16
N MET A 368 19.62 36.85 9.18
CA MET A 368 20.34 37.13 7.94
C MET A 368 19.32 37.17 6.81
N VAL A 369 19.44 38.21 5.98
CA VAL A 369 18.55 38.56 4.85
C VAL A 369 18.37 37.41 3.87
#